data_AF-A0A4Z1BLN3-F1
#
_entry.id   AF-A0A4Z1BLN3-F1
#
_cell.length_a   1.000
_cell.length_b   1.000
_cell.length_c   1.000
_cell.angle_alpha   90.00
_cell.angle_beta   90.00
_cell.angle_gamma   90.00
#
_symmetry.space_group_name_H-M   'P 1'
#
loop_
_entity.id
_entity.type
_entity.pdbx_description
1 polymer ?
#
loop_
_entity_poly.entity_id
_entity_poly.type
_entity_poly.pdbx_seq_one_letter_code
_entity_poly.pdbx_strand_id
1 'polypeptide(L)'
;VARMAAEVAQAQAAQAAGDWRGVGSANMRFHGGIVALADSPRLTAFFAQAMAELRLAFGLLDDPEQLHAPFLQDNAAILERLQAGDPMAAAARLADYLDRSERVVMTAFARLEHAAAQG
;
A
#
# COMPACT_ATOMS: atom_id res chain seq x y z
N VAL A 1 1.98 9.13 13.10
CA VAL A 1 3.18 8.27 13.17
C VAL A 1 2.96 6.97 13.96
N ALA A 2 2.46 6.98 15.21
CA ALA A 2 2.26 5.75 15.99
C ALA A 2 1.40 4.68 15.30
N ARG A 3 0.29 5.09 14.65
CA ARG A 3 -0.52 4.19 13.81
C ARG A 3 0.31 3.53 12.71
N MET A 4 1.14 4.30 12.01
CA MET A 4 1.97 3.77 10.92
C MET A 4 2.96 2.72 11.44
N ALA A 5 3.56 2.95 12.60
CA ALA A 5 4.45 1.97 13.25
C ALA A 5 3.71 0.67 13.62
N ALA A 6 2.50 0.78 14.16
CA ALA A 6 1.66 -0.38 14.44
C ALA A 6 1.36 -1.19 13.16
N GLU A 7 1.03 -0.52 12.05
CA GLU A 7 0.74 -1.22 10.80
C GLU A 7 1.96 -1.86 10.14
N VAL A 8 3.17 -1.27 10.29
CA VAL A 8 4.41 -1.95 9.86
C VAL A 8 4.61 -3.25 10.64
N ALA A 9 4.43 -3.22 11.97
CA ALA A 9 4.53 -4.42 12.80
C ALA A 9 3.46 -5.47 12.45
N GLN A 10 2.23 -5.03 12.19
CA GLN A 10 1.14 -5.93 11.74
C GLN A 10 1.44 -6.56 10.39
N ALA A 11 1.99 -5.79 9.44
CA ALA A 11 2.37 -6.32 8.13
C ALA A 11 3.48 -7.39 8.24
N GLN A 12 4.47 -7.18 9.10
CA GLN A 12 5.53 -8.15 9.37
C GLN A 12 4.99 -9.43 10.04
N ALA A 13 4.08 -9.29 11.01
CA ALA A 13 3.44 -10.43 11.66
C ALA A 13 2.58 -11.23 10.67
N ALA A 14 1.81 -10.55 9.81
CA ALA A 14 1.01 -11.17 8.77
C ALA A 14 1.89 -11.89 7.73
N GLN A 15 3.00 -11.28 7.32
CA GLN A 15 3.98 -11.91 6.43
C GLN A 15 4.54 -13.19 7.05
N ALA A 16 4.95 -13.15 8.32
CA ALA A 16 5.49 -14.33 9.03
C ALA A 16 4.48 -15.48 9.13
N ALA A 17 3.17 -15.17 9.10
CA ALA A 17 2.09 -16.14 9.10
C ALA A 17 1.63 -16.56 7.68
N GLY A 18 2.22 -16.02 6.61
CA GLY A 18 1.76 -16.22 5.23
C GLY A 18 0.41 -15.57 4.90
N ASP A 19 -0.08 -14.66 5.74
CA ASP A 19 -1.35 -13.95 5.55
C ASP A 19 -1.15 -12.71 4.66
N TRP A 20 -1.06 -12.93 3.35
CA TRP A 20 -0.90 -11.84 2.38
C TRP A 20 -2.11 -10.89 2.29
N ARG A 21 -3.30 -11.36 2.68
CA ARG A 21 -4.48 -10.47 2.81
C ARG A 21 -4.33 -9.53 4.00
N GLY A 22 -3.77 -10.02 5.10
CA GLY A 22 -3.37 -9.26 6.27
C GLY A 22 -2.29 -8.23 5.94
N VAL A 23 -1.25 -8.63 5.20
CA VAL A 23 -0.21 -7.72 4.69
C VAL A 23 -0.84 -6.57 3.89
N GLY A 24 -1.70 -6.88 2.92
CA GLY A 24 -2.38 -5.86 2.13
C GLY A 24 -3.25 -4.93 2.98
N SER A 25 -3.96 -5.49 3.97
CA SER A 25 -4.79 -4.70 4.89
C SER A 25 -3.97 -3.73 5.74
N ALA A 26 -2.83 -4.18 6.26
CA ALA A 26 -1.90 -3.35 7.00
C ALA A 26 -1.28 -2.26 6.12
N ASN A 27 -0.93 -2.57 4.87
CA ASN A 27 -0.48 -1.58 3.89
C ASN A 27 -1.51 -0.45 3.70
N MET A 28 -2.78 -0.79 3.49
CA MET A 28 -3.83 0.22 3.32
C MET A 28 -3.98 1.12 4.56
N ARG A 29 -3.93 0.54 5.77
CA ARG A 29 -4.02 1.29 7.02
C ARG A 29 -2.77 2.15 7.27
N PHE A 30 -1.60 1.72 6.82
CA PHE A 30 -0.37 2.51 6.84
C PHE A 30 -0.52 3.79 6.01
N HIS A 31 -0.96 3.68 4.76
CA HIS A 31 -1.21 4.86 3.90
C HIS A 31 -2.32 5.76 4.47
N GLY A 32 -3.35 5.19 5.10
CA GLY A 32 -4.34 5.98 5.84
C GLY A 32 -3.73 6.74 7.03
N GLY A 33 -2.67 6.22 7.63
CA GLY A 33 -1.88 6.90 8.65
C GLY A 33 -1.07 8.09 8.09
N ILE A 34 -0.60 8.01 6.85
CA ILE A 34 0.07 9.11 6.14
C ILE A 34 -0.92 10.23 5.86
N VAL A 35 -2.08 9.92 5.27
CA VAL A 35 -3.10 10.94 4.94
C VAL A 35 -3.61 11.66 6.19
N ALA A 36 -3.72 10.95 7.31
CA ALA A 36 -4.11 11.54 8.59
C ALA A 36 -3.11 12.60 9.11
N LEU A 37 -1.85 12.63 8.62
CA LEU A 37 -0.89 13.69 8.98
C LEU A 37 -1.31 15.07 8.44
N ALA A 38 -2.15 15.12 7.40
CA ALA A 38 -2.66 16.37 6.85
C ALA A 38 -3.77 17.01 7.71
N ASP A 39 -4.19 16.34 8.79
CA ASP A 39 -5.25 16.77 9.72
C ASP A 39 -6.52 17.27 9.03
N SER A 40 -6.87 16.62 7.93
CA SER A 40 -8.02 16.97 7.10
C SER A 40 -9.03 15.83 7.07
N PRO A 41 -10.21 16.01 7.71
CA PRO A 41 -11.29 15.03 7.66
C PRO A 41 -11.77 14.78 6.22
N ARG A 42 -11.75 15.82 5.37
CA ARG A 42 -12.12 15.72 3.96
C ARG A 42 -11.16 14.83 3.18
N LEU A 43 -9.84 15.02 3.34
CA LEU A 43 -8.84 14.17 2.68
C LEU A 43 -8.92 12.73 3.19
N THR A 44 -9.13 12.55 4.50
CA THR A 44 -9.28 11.22 5.10
C THR A 44 -10.49 10.47 4.53
N ALA A 45 -11.64 11.13 4.40
CA ALA A 45 -12.84 10.53 3.83
C ALA A 45 -12.67 10.18 2.34
N PHE A 46 -12.09 11.10 1.56
CA PHE A 46 -11.78 10.85 0.14
C PHE A 46 -10.83 9.66 -0.03
N PHE A 47 -9.76 9.61 0.76
CA PHE A 47 -8.80 8.51 0.71
C PHE A 47 -9.45 7.16 1.06
N ALA A 48 -10.34 7.12 2.06
CA ALA A 48 -11.05 5.89 2.41
C ALA A 48 -11.89 5.33 1.24
N GLN A 49 -12.52 6.21 0.45
CA GLN A 49 -13.26 5.81 -0.75
C GLN A 49 -12.33 5.26 -1.82
N ALA A 50 -11.23 5.98 -2.13
CA ALA A 50 -10.24 5.53 -3.10
C ALA A 50 -9.63 4.17 -2.73
N MET A 51 -9.35 3.94 -1.44
CA MET A 51 -8.82 2.66 -0.96
C MET A 51 -9.84 1.52 -1.06
N ALA A 52 -11.13 1.80 -0.90
CA ALA A 52 -12.18 0.80 -1.09
C ALA A 52 -12.27 0.35 -2.56
N GLU A 53 -12.20 1.29 -3.51
CA GLU A 53 -12.16 0.97 -4.94
C GLU A 53 -10.89 0.20 -5.31
N LEU A 54 -9.73 0.62 -4.80
CA LEU A 54 -8.46 -0.08 -5.02
C LEU A 54 -8.49 -1.50 -4.45
N ARG A 55 -9.18 -1.72 -3.33
CA ARG A 55 -9.37 -3.06 -2.74
C ARG A 55 -10.15 -3.98 -3.68
N LEU A 56 -11.21 -3.47 -4.30
CA LEU A 56 -12.00 -4.22 -5.29
C LEU A 56 -11.14 -4.55 -6.50
N ALA A 57 -10.36 -3.58 -7.00
CA ALA A 57 -9.42 -3.79 -8.08
C ALA A 57 -8.39 -4.89 -7.75
N PHE A 58 -7.75 -4.84 -6.58
CA PHE A 58 -6.83 -5.90 -6.16
C PHE A 58 -7.49 -7.27 -6.01
N GLY A 59 -8.79 -7.32 -5.69
CA GLY A 59 -9.56 -8.56 -5.64
C GLY A 59 -9.74 -9.25 -7.00
N LEU A 60 -9.50 -8.53 -8.10
CA LEU A 60 -9.50 -9.10 -9.47
C LEU A 60 -8.16 -9.73 -9.84
N LEU A 61 -7.11 -9.54 -9.03
CA LEU A 61 -5.79 -10.10 -9.25
C LEU A 61 -5.66 -11.40 -8.44
N ASP A 62 -5.26 -12.49 -9.08
CA ASP A 62 -5.28 -13.84 -8.49
C ASP A 62 -4.21 -14.10 -7.42
N ASP A 63 -3.24 -13.19 -7.24
CA ASP A 63 -2.10 -13.41 -6.35
C ASP A 63 -1.76 -12.19 -5.46
N PRO A 64 -2.28 -12.15 -4.21
CA PRO A 64 -1.95 -11.13 -3.23
C PRO A 64 -0.48 -11.11 -2.79
N GLU A 65 0.23 -12.24 -2.87
CA GLU A 65 1.66 -12.32 -2.53
C GLU A 65 2.49 -11.56 -3.55
N GLN A 66 2.29 -11.83 -4.84
CA GLN A 66 2.96 -11.11 -5.92
C GLN A 66 2.70 -9.61 -5.88
N LEU A 67 1.51 -9.20 -5.41
CA LEU A 67 1.15 -7.80 -5.29
C LEU A 67 1.86 -7.10 -4.13
N HIS A 68 2.02 -7.76 -2.98
CA HIS A 68 2.45 -7.11 -1.75
C HIS A 68 3.91 -7.40 -1.35
N ALA A 69 4.43 -8.58 -1.65
CA ALA A 69 5.80 -8.98 -1.29
C ALA A 69 6.88 -8.00 -1.78
N PRO A 70 6.83 -7.46 -3.02
CA PRO A 70 7.87 -6.54 -3.52
C PRO A 70 7.95 -5.20 -2.78
N PHE A 71 6.93 -4.86 -2.00
CA PHE A 71 6.74 -3.54 -1.41
C PHE A 71 6.68 -3.53 0.12
N LEU A 72 6.74 -4.71 0.75
CA LEU A 72 6.55 -4.85 2.19
C LEU A 72 7.53 -3.99 3.01
N GLN A 73 8.78 -3.89 2.56
CA GLN A 73 9.83 -3.14 3.25
C GLN A 73 9.75 -1.62 3.04
N ASP A 74 9.07 -1.15 1.99
CA ASP A 74 9.00 0.27 1.65
C ASP A 74 8.32 1.08 2.75
N ASN A 75 7.24 0.56 3.33
CA ASN A 75 6.52 1.22 4.43
C ASN A 75 7.41 1.41 5.67
N ALA A 76 8.26 0.43 6.00
CA ALA A 76 9.21 0.53 7.10
C ALA A 76 10.27 1.60 6.82
N ALA A 77 10.80 1.64 5.60
CA ALA A 77 11.80 2.63 5.18
C ALA A 77 11.26 4.06 5.12
N ILE A 78 9.97 4.24 4.81
CA ILE A 78 9.27 5.53 4.87
C ILE A 78 9.09 5.97 6.33
N LEU A 79 8.63 5.05 7.18
CA LEU A 79 8.45 5.31 8.61
C LEU A 79 9.75 5.71 9.30
N GLU A 80 10.85 5.02 9.00
CA GLU A 80 12.17 5.32 9.55
C GLU A 80 12.59 6.77 9.28
N ARG A 81 12.39 7.27 8.05
CA ARG A 81 12.71 8.67 7.69
C ARG A 81 11.84 9.67 8.44
N LEU A 82 10.54 9.38 8.56
CA LEU A 82 9.65 10.22 9.36
C LEU A 82 10.05 10.27 10.83
N GLN A 83 10.45 9.14 11.42
CA GLN A 83 10.89 9.06 12.81
C GLN A 83 12.24 9.75 13.03
N ALA A 84 13.11 9.78 12.01
CA ALA A 84 14.37 10.52 12.01
C ALA A 84 14.19 12.05 11.83
N GLY A 85 12.96 12.54 11.68
CA GLY A 85 12.69 13.97 11.47
C GLY A 85 12.96 14.44 10.04
N ASP A 86 13.01 13.53 9.07
CA ASP A 86 13.25 13.82 7.65
C ASP A 86 11.99 13.52 6.80
N PRO A 87 10.97 14.39 6.86
CA PRO A 87 9.72 14.18 6.11
C PRO A 87 9.92 14.32 4.60
N MET A 88 10.94 15.05 4.15
CA MET A 88 11.19 15.26 2.73
C MET A 88 11.76 14.01 2.08
N ALA A 89 12.71 13.33 2.72
CA ALA A 89 13.18 12.03 2.25
C ALA A 89 12.09 10.95 2.34
N ALA A 90 11.23 10.99 3.36
CA ALA A 90 10.08 10.10 3.46
C ALA A 90 9.10 10.28 2.29
N ALA A 91 8.80 11.54 1.93
CA ALA A 91 7.92 11.87 0.81
C ALA A 91 8.53 11.43 -0.54
N ALA A 92 9.82 11.65 -0.76
CA ALA A 92 10.51 11.20 -1.97
C ALA A 92 10.44 9.67 -2.12
N ARG A 93 10.73 8.93 -1.04
CA ARG A 93 10.59 7.47 -1.02
C ARG A 93 9.17 7.00 -1.29
N LEU A 94 8.18 7.67 -0.72
CA LEU A 94 6.78 7.37 -0.97
C LEU A 94 6.41 7.57 -2.44
N ALA A 95 6.87 8.64 -3.08
CA ALA A 95 6.63 8.89 -4.50
C ALA A 95 7.24 7.77 -5.38
N ASP A 96 8.52 7.43 -5.15
CA ASP A 96 9.20 6.35 -5.89
C ASP A 96 8.50 4.99 -5.70
N TYR A 97 8.02 4.72 -4.48
CA TYR A 97 7.23 3.53 -4.17
C TYR A 97 5.92 3.52 -4.95
N LEU A 98 5.14 4.61 -4.89
CA LEU A 98 3.85 4.70 -5.56
C LEU A 98 3.99 4.51 -7.08
N ASP A 99 4.95 5.18 -7.72
CA ASP A 99 5.26 5.05 -9.15
C ASP A 99 5.57 3.59 -9.54
N ARG A 100 6.36 2.90 -8.72
CA ARG A 100 6.71 1.49 -8.96
C ARG A 100 5.51 0.57 -8.76
N SER A 101 4.72 0.81 -7.72
CA SER A 101 3.53 0.01 -7.42
C SER A 101 2.44 0.17 -8.48
N GLU A 102 2.22 1.39 -8.99
CA GLU A 102 1.29 1.68 -10.06
C GLU A 102 1.62 0.88 -11.32
N ARG A 103 2.89 0.90 -11.76
CA ARG A 103 3.32 0.14 -12.94
C ARG A 103 3.06 -1.36 -12.81
N VAL A 104 3.26 -1.93 -11.62
CA VAL A 104 2.98 -3.35 -11.36
C VAL A 104 1.49 -3.64 -11.49
N VAL A 105 0.65 -2.82 -10.85
CA VAL A 105 -0.81 -2.98 -10.89
C VAL A 105 -1.34 -2.82 -12.31
N MET A 106 -0.95 -1.77 -13.04
CA MET A 106 -1.36 -1.55 -14.42
C MET A 106 -0.91 -2.68 -15.36
N THR A 107 0.30 -3.21 -15.16
CA THR A 107 0.78 -4.36 -15.94
C THR A 107 -0.06 -5.61 -15.66
N ALA A 108 -0.45 -5.84 -14.40
CA ALA A 108 -1.30 -6.97 -14.04
C ALA A 108 -2.70 -6.85 -14.65
N PHE A 109 -3.30 -5.66 -14.61
CA PHE A 109 -4.60 -5.38 -15.24
C PHE A 109 -4.57 -5.52 -16.76
N ALA A 110 -3.53 -5.00 -17.43
CA ALA A 110 -3.41 -5.17 -18.86
C ALA A 110 -3.39 -6.66 -19.25
N ARG A 111 -2.71 -7.53 -18.49
CA ARG A 111 -2.72 -8.98 -18.74
C ARG A 111 -4.11 -9.60 -18.55
N LEU A 112 -4.85 -9.18 -17.51
CA LEU A 112 -6.21 -9.63 -17.26
C LEU A 112 -7.16 -9.29 -18.43
N GLU A 113 -7.10 -8.04 -18.92
CA GLU A 113 -7.91 -7.59 -20.07
C GLU A 113 -7.58 -8.38 -21.34
N HIS A 114 -6.30 -8.63 -21.62
CA HIS A 114 -5.89 -9.44 -22.76
C HIS A 114 -6.39 -10.88 -22.65
N ALA A 115 -6.37 -11.49 -21.46
CA ALA A 115 -6.89 -12.84 -21.25
C ALA A 115 -8.41 -12.90 -21.45
N ALA A 116 -9.14 -11.90 -20.94
CA ALA A 116 -10.59 -11.81 -21.10
C ALA A 116 -11.02 -11.58 -22.57
N ALA A 117 -10.20 -10.90 -23.38
CA ALA A 117 -10.48 -10.68 -24.80
C ALA A 117 -10.18 -11.91 -25.69
N GLN A 118 -9.47 -12.93 -25.17
CA GLN A 118 -9.05 -14.12 -25.91
C GLN A 118 -9.86 -15.39 -25.57
N GLY A 119 -10.73 -15.34 -24.56
CA GLY A 119 -11.61 -16.44 -24.13
C GLY A 119 -13.07 -16.20 -24.48
#